data_AF-A0A8D6ZL04-F1
#
_entry.id   AF-A0A8D6ZL04-F1
#
_cell.length_a   1.000
_cell.length_b   1.000
_cell.length_c   1.000
_cell.angle_alpha   90.00
_cell.angle_beta   90.00
_cell.angle_gamma   90.00
#
_symmetry.space_group_name_H-M   'P 1'
#
loop_
_entity.id
_entity.type
_entity.pdbx_description
1 polymer ?
#
loop_
_entity_poly.entity_id
_entity_poly.type
_entity_poly.pdbx_seq_one_letter_code
_entity_poly.pdbx_strand_id
1 'polypeptide(L)'
;MYGDSEVWAGPLSRYRTVVVLLNRSPEFRTIIAQWDDIGLPPNTVVEVRDLWKHATLEKRFVNELIADVHHHACKMFLLTPLKLSEEDEPKV
;
A
#
# COMPACT_ATOMS: atom_id res chain seq x y z
N MET A 1 1.07 -15.89 -16.67
CA MET A 1 1.57 -15.06 -17.79
C MET A 1 2.22 -13.82 -17.17
N TYR A 2 3.18 -13.17 -17.84
CA TYR A 2 3.69 -11.88 -17.37
C TYR A 2 2.61 -10.81 -17.65
N GLY A 3 2.21 -10.03 -16.64
CA GLY A 3 1.18 -8.98 -16.77
C GLY A 3 -0.17 -9.28 -16.10
N ASP A 4 -0.31 -10.40 -15.40
CA ASP A 4 -1.57 -10.72 -14.69
C ASP A 4 -1.71 -10.02 -13.33
N SER A 5 -0.61 -9.42 -12.82
CA SER A 5 -0.60 -8.63 -11.59
C SER A 5 -0.67 -7.15 -11.94
N GLU A 6 -1.66 -6.45 -11.39
CA GLU A 6 -1.85 -5.02 -11.61
C GLU A 6 -1.84 -4.26 -10.28
N VAL A 7 -1.22 -3.09 -10.30
CA VAL A 7 -1.21 -2.13 -9.19
C VAL A 7 -1.94 -0.88 -9.69
N TRP A 8 -3.03 -0.53 -9.01
CA TRP A 8 -3.81 0.67 -9.30
C TRP A 8 -3.72 1.60 -8.10
N ALA A 9 -3.49 2.89 -8.36
CA ALA A 9 -3.41 3.91 -7.32
C ALA A 9 -4.26 5.14 -7.68
N GLY A 10 -4.85 5.76 -6.66
CA GLY A 10 -5.62 6.99 -6.81
C GLY A 10 -5.44 7.92 -5.61
N PRO A 11 -5.14 9.21 -5.81
CA PRO A 11 -5.09 10.17 -4.72
C PRO A 11 -6.49 10.41 -4.16
N LEU A 12 -6.57 10.59 -2.85
CA LEU A 12 -7.78 10.94 -2.10
C LEU A 12 -7.56 12.24 -1.31
N SER A 13 -8.66 12.76 -0.77
CA SER A 13 -8.61 13.91 0.14
C SER A 13 -7.71 13.63 1.35
N ARG A 14 -7.13 14.71 1.89
CA ARG A 14 -6.22 14.69 3.05
C ARG A 14 -4.90 13.93 2.79
N TYR A 15 -4.39 14.01 1.55
CA TYR A 15 -3.10 13.44 1.15
C TYR A 15 -3.01 11.92 1.41
N ARG A 16 -4.14 11.23 1.25
CA ARG A 16 -4.21 9.77 1.34
C ARG A 16 -4.19 9.19 -0.06
N THR A 17 -3.75 7.95 -0.19
CA THR A 17 -3.75 7.23 -1.47
C THR A 17 -4.51 5.94 -1.31
N VAL A 18 -5.44 5.66 -2.22
CA VAL A 18 -6.04 4.32 -2.32
C VAL A 18 -5.23 3.48 -3.27
N VAL A 19 -4.98 2.22 -2.90
CA VAL A 19 -4.25 1.25 -3.71
C VAL A 19 -5.09 -0.01 -3.86
N VAL A 20 -5.21 -0.50 -5.09
CA VAL A 20 -5.80 -1.81 -5.40
C VAL A 20 -4.73 -2.70 -6.01
N LEU A 21 -4.56 -3.88 -5.42
CA LEU A 21 -3.70 -4.93 -5.94
C LEU A 21 -4.61 -5.99 -6.56
N LEU A 22 -4.57 -6.14 -7.87
CA LEU A 22 -5.43 -7.05 -8.63
C LEU A 22 -4.61 -8.20 -9.19
N ASN A 23 -5.01 -9.43 -8.86
CA ASN A 23 -4.46 -10.65 -9.45
C ASN A 23 -5.46 -11.21 -10.45
N ARG A 24 -5.17 -11.05 -11.74
CA ARG A 24 -5.95 -11.61 -12.85
C ARG A 24 -5.56 -13.04 -13.19
N SER A 25 -4.50 -13.56 -12.58
CA SER A 25 -4.01 -14.91 -12.88
C SER A 25 -4.86 -15.98 -12.18
N PRO A 26 -4.88 -17.20 -12.72
CA PRO A 26 -5.49 -18.36 -12.06
C PRO A 26 -4.64 -18.89 -10.89
N GLU A 27 -3.47 -18.30 -10.64
CA GLU A 27 -2.53 -18.70 -9.59
C GLU A 27 -2.53 -17.70 -8.43
N PHE A 28 -2.01 -18.11 -7.29
CA PHE A 28 -1.69 -17.20 -6.21
C PHE A 28 -0.52 -16.29 -6.60
N ARG A 29 -0.59 -14.99 -6.24
CA ARG A 29 0.48 -14.02 -6.53
C ARG A 29 0.78 -13.17 -5.30
N THR A 30 2.07 -12.95 -5.05
CA THR A 30 2.54 -11.85 -4.21
C THR A 30 2.72 -10.62 -5.11
N ILE A 31 2.00 -9.54 -4.80
CA ILE A 31 2.05 -8.29 -5.56
C ILE A 31 2.70 -7.22 -4.67
N ILE A 32 3.58 -6.42 -5.27
CA ILE A 32 4.31 -5.35 -4.61
C ILE A 32 3.89 -4.02 -5.23
N ALA A 33 3.42 -3.09 -4.41
CA ALA A 33 3.24 -1.68 -4.80
C ALA A 33 4.39 -0.87 -4.23
N GLN A 34 5.29 -0.38 -5.09
CA GLN A 34 6.37 0.54 -4.71
C GLN A 34 5.82 1.97 -4.63
N TRP A 35 6.37 2.79 -3.73
CA TRP A 35 5.89 4.16 -3.52
C TRP A 35 6.03 5.02 -4.77
N ASP A 36 7.13 4.83 -5.51
CA ASP A 36 7.42 5.51 -6.77
C ASP A 36 6.35 5.22 -7.85
N ASP A 37 5.82 3.98 -7.88
CA ASP A 37 4.77 3.57 -8.83
C ASP A 37 3.38 4.13 -8.48
N ILE A 38 3.14 4.45 -7.21
CA ILE A 38 1.82 4.87 -6.71
C ILE A 38 1.75 6.36 -6.32
N GLY A 39 2.79 7.13 -6.66
CA GLY A 39 2.85 8.57 -6.46
C GLY A 39 3.06 9.01 -5.00
N LEU A 40 3.68 8.16 -4.18
CA LEU A 40 4.15 8.53 -2.85
C LEU A 40 5.64 8.86 -2.89
N PRO A 41 6.11 9.92 -2.19
CA PRO A 41 7.53 10.18 -2.08
C PRO A 41 8.28 9.00 -1.42
N PRO A 42 9.51 8.67 -1.85
CA PRO A 42 10.35 7.71 -1.16
C PRO A 42 10.52 8.04 0.34
N ASN A 43 10.69 7.03 1.17
CA ASN A 43 10.82 7.11 2.64
C ASN A 43 9.58 7.66 3.37
N THR A 44 8.45 7.86 2.68
CA THR A 44 7.19 8.19 3.36
C THR A 44 6.73 7.03 4.22
N VAL A 45 6.61 7.26 5.53
CA VAL A 45 6.01 6.31 6.47
C VAL A 45 4.49 6.43 6.37
N VAL A 46 3.82 5.31 6.14
CA VAL A 46 2.37 5.26 6.01
C VAL A 46 1.74 4.27 7.00
N GLU A 47 0.57 4.63 7.51
CA GLU A 47 -0.39 3.69 8.07
C GLU A 47 -1.21 3.09 6.92
N VAL A 48 -1.46 1.78 6.98
CA VAL A 48 -2.21 1.05 5.95
C VAL A 48 -3.48 0.47 6.56
N ARG A 49 -4.63 0.78 5.96
CA ARG A 49 -5.93 0.18 6.31
C ARG A 49 -6.40 -0.74 5.20
N ASP A 50 -6.66 -2.01 5.54
CA ASP A 50 -7.34 -2.96 4.67
C ASP A 50 -8.84 -2.62 4.65
N LEU A 51 -9.35 -2.23 3.47
CA LEU A 51 -10.73 -1.78 3.34
C LEU A 51 -11.73 -2.95 3.37
N TRP A 52 -11.31 -4.15 2.95
CA TRP A 52 -12.18 -5.34 2.99
C TRP A 52 -12.29 -5.90 4.41
N LYS A 53 -11.21 -5.85 5.19
CA LYS A 53 -11.22 -6.25 6.59
C LYS A 53 -11.70 -5.16 7.54
N HIS A 54 -11.89 -3.93 7.03
CA HIS A 54 -12.20 -2.75 7.83
C HIS A 54 -11.22 -2.53 9.00
N ALA A 55 -9.96 -2.91 8.81
CA ALA A 55 -8.95 -2.95 9.87
C ALA A 55 -7.67 -2.24 9.45
N THR A 56 -7.08 -1.51 10.38
CA THR A 56 -5.76 -0.91 10.21
C THR A 56 -4.71 -1.97 10.56
N LEU A 57 -3.68 -2.08 9.74
CA LEU A 57 -2.56 -2.99 9.99
C LEU A 57 -1.68 -2.39 11.09
N GLU A 58 -1.29 -3.20 12.07
CA GLU A 58 -0.53 -2.73 13.24
C GLU A 58 0.87 -2.20 12.87
N LYS A 59 1.46 -2.75 11.80
CA LYS A 59 2.77 -2.32 11.33
C LYS A 59 2.66 -1.08 10.44
N ARG A 60 3.64 -0.19 10.56
CA ARG A 60 3.88 0.90 9.62
C ARG A 60 4.62 0.38 8.40
N PHE A 61 4.39 1.01 7.26
CA PHE A 61 5.02 0.65 5.98
C PHE A 61 5.86 1.81 5.46
N VAL A 62 6.95 1.47 4.78
CA VAL A 62 7.86 2.42 4.14
C VAL A 62 8.28 1.83 2.80
N ASN A 63 8.36 2.67 1.77
CA ASN A 63 8.79 2.38 0.40
C ASN A 63 7.93 1.39 -0.40
N GLU A 64 7.33 0.37 0.23
CA GLU A 64 6.55 -0.64 -0.46
C GLU A 64 5.44 -1.25 0.40
N LEU A 65 4.41 -1.75 -0.30
CA LEU A 65 3.33 -2.56 0.24
C LEU A 65 3.32 -3.88 -0.49
N ILE A 66 3.70 -4.94 0.22
CA ILE A 66 3.66 -6.31 -0.28
C ILE A 66 2.38 -6.96 0.24
N ALA A 67 1.61 -7.57 -0.66
CA ALA A 67 0.48 -8.39 -0.27
C ALA A 67 0.31 -9.62 -1.15
N ASP A 68 -0.07 -10.69 -0.49
CA ASP A 68 -0.51 -11.93 -1.11
C ASP A 68 -1.95 -11.82 -1.58
N VAL A 69 -2.19 -12.09 -2.86
CA VAL A 69 -3.50 -11.98 -3.51
C VAL A 69 -3.84 -13.32 -4.15
N HIS A 70 -4.95 -13.92 -3.72
CA HIS A 70 -5.44 -15.18 -4.28
C HIS A 70 -5.79 -15.04 -5.77
N HIS A 71 -5.95 -16.18 -6.45
CA HIS A 71 -6.33 -16.24 -7.85
C HIS A 71 -7.62 -15.44 -8.10
N HIS A 72 -7.64 -14.68 -9.20
CA HIS A 72 -8.79 -13.85 -9.60
C HIS A 72 -9.35 -12.92 -8.49
N ALA A 73 -8.52 -12.51 -7.54
CA ALA A 73 -8.93 -11.70 -6.39
C ALA A 73 -8.26 -10.32 -6.40
N CYS A 74 -8.74 -9.44 -5.52
CA CYS A 74 -8.11 -8.17 -5.26
C CYS A 74 -7.99 -7.87 -3.76
N LYS A 75 -7.04 -7.00 -3.41
CA LYS A 75 -6.97 -6.35 -2.10
C LYS A 75 -6.98 -4.85 -2.28
N MET A 76 -7.68 -4.16 -1.39
CA MET A 76 -7.84 -2.72 -1.43
C MET A 76 -7.38 -2.09 -0.13
N PHE A 77 -6.50 -1.11 -0.23
CA PHE A 77 -5.86 -0.47 0.89
C PHE A 77 -6.00 1.04 0.82
N LEU A 78 -6.16 1.66 2.00
CA LEU A 78 -6.01 3.09 2.18
C LEU A 78 -4.68 3.35 2.87
N LEU A 79 -3.81 4.09 2.20
CA LEU A 79 -2.51 4.54 2.71
C LEU A 79 -2.66 5.96 3.24
N THR A 80 -2.28 6.16 4.49
CA THR A 80 -2.28 7.46 5.15
C THR A 80 -0.84 7.79 5.57
N PRO A 81 -0.18 8.75 4.90
CA PRO A 81 1.11 9.26 5.32
C PRO A 81 1.06 9.79 6.75
N LEU A 82 1.98 9.32 7.57
CA LEU A 82 2.20 9.85 8.90
C LEU A 82 3.07 11.09 8.76
N LYS A 83 2.65 12.20 9.37
CA LYS A 83 3.58 13.29 9.61
C LYS A 83 4.58 12.78 10.64
N LEU A 84 5.87 12.83 10.33
CA LEU A 84 6.91 12.78 11.36
C LEU A 84 6.59 13.95 12.31
N SER A 85 6.04 13.67 13.49
CA SER A 85 6.06 14.63 14.58
C SER A 85 7.51 14.76 15.03
N GLU A 86 7.95 15.98 15.31
CA GLU A 86 9.31 16.33 15.75
C GLU A 86 9.79 15.54 16.99
N GLU A 87 8.92 14.78 17.64
CA GLU A 87 9.23 13.90 18.78
C GLU A 87 9.99 12.62 18.41
N ASP A 88 10.04 12.23 17.13
CA ASP A 88 10.77 11.05 16.65
C ASP A 88 12.21 11.36 16.19
N GLU A 89 12.68 12.62 16.34
CA GLU A 89 14.07 12.96 16.03
C GLU A 89 15.01 12.39 17.12
N PRO A 90 16.05 11.62 16.75
CA PRO A 90 16.95 11.06 17.73
C PRO A 90 17.66 12.20 18.45
N LYS A 91 17.45 12.30 19.76
CA LYS A 91 18.20 13.22 20.62
C LYS A 91 19.68 12.89 20.50
N VAL A 92 20.44 13.79 19.89
CA VAL A 92 21.92 13.80 19.85
C VAL A 92 22.45 14.04 21.26
#